data_AF-A0A6N8AQ82-F1
#
_entry.id   AF-A0A6N8AQ82-F1
#
_cell.length_a   1.000
_cell.length_b   1.000
_cell.length_c   1.000
_cell.angle_alpha   90.00
_cell.angle_beta   90.00
_cell.angle_gamma   90.00
#
_symmetry.space_group_name_H-M   'P 1'
#
loop_
_entity.id
_entity.type
_entity.pdbx_description
1 polymer ?
#
loop_
_entity_poly.entity_id
_entity_poly.type
_entity_poly.pdbx_seq_one_letter_code
_entity_poly.pdbx_strand_id
1 'polypeptide(L)'
;MHNQSFPTCREFIGHEIRFIGKPLSVIAKDMGYSPSDLSRKLAQNPRDSRRFTLDDLEKYMQVTGDTKPVLYLVEKYLAGENPADLERRIAELQAKLKASQAA
;
A
#
# COMPACT_ATOMS: atom_id res chain seq x y z
N MET A 1 -14.09 -4.58 10.43
CA MET A 1 -13.38 -3.34 10.08
C MET A 1 -14.28 -2.57 9.13
N HIS A 2 -14.70 -1.36 9.50
CA HIS A 2 -15.55 -0.53 8.63
C HIS A 2 -14.70 -0.07 7.44
N ASN A 3 -14.92 -0.69 6.28
CA ASN A 3 -14.19 -0.38 5.06
C ASN A 3 -14.63 1.00 4.55
N GLN A 4 -13.94 2.04 4.99
CA GLN A 4 -14.07 3.35 4.38
C GLN A 4 -13.63 3.17 2.92
N SER A 5 -14.59 3.22 1.99
CA SER A 5 -14.33 2.90 0.58
C SER A 5 -13.51 4.04 -0.03
N PHE A 6 -12.19 3.93 0.04
CA PHE A 6 -11.29 4.89 -0.60
C PHE A 6 -11.36 4.69 -2.12
N PRO A 7 -11.56 5.77 -2.91
CA PRO A 7 -11.49 5.70 -4.37
C PRO A 7 -10.18 5.15 -4.93
N THR A 8 -9.04 5.33 -4.24
CA THR A 8 -7.72 4.85 -4.69
C THR A 8 -6.85 4.36 -3.53
N CYS A 9 -5.87 3.50 -3.84
CA CYS A 9 -4.89 3.03 -2.85
C CYS A 9 -4.05 4.18 -2.27
N ARG A 10 -3.73 5.20 -3.07
CA ARG A 10 -3.08 6.44 -2.58
C ARG A 10 -3.89 7.09 -1.45
N GLU A 11 -5.20 7.21 -1.61
CA GLU A 11 -6.06 7.85 -0.59
C GLU A 11 -6.15 7.02 0.67
N PHE A 12 -6.21 5.69 0.52
CA PHE A 12 -6.07 4.76 1.63
C PHE A 12 -4.76 4.98 2.37
N ILE A 13 -3.62 5.08 1.67
CA ILE A 13 -2.31 5.37 2.30
C ILE A 13 -2.32 6.75 2.99
N GLY A 14 -2.86 7.78 2.33
CA GLY A 14 -2.97 9.12 2.89
C GLY A 14 -3.80 9.15 4.18
N HIS A 15 -4.72 8.19 4.35
CA HIS A 15 -5.40 7.93 5.61
C HIS A 15 -4.54 7.13 6.60
N GLU A 16 -4.04 5.95 6.21
CA GLU A 16 -3.31 5.02 7.08
C GLU A 16 -2.02 5.59 7.66
N ILE A 17 -1.33 6.46 6.92
CA ILE A 17 -0.08 7.07 7.37
C ILE A 17 -0.24 7.85 8.68
N ARG A 18 -1.46 8.28 9.03
CA ARG A 18 -1.77 8.95 10.29
C ARG A 18 -1.87 7.99 11.48
N PHE A 19 -2.02 6.69 11.24
CA PHE A 19 -2.27 5.66 12.26
C PHE A 19 -1.10 4.69 12.47
N ILE A 20 -0.04 4.81 11.67
CA ILE A 20 1.16 3.95 11.74
C ILE A 20 2.03 4.17 13.00
N GLY A 21 1.70 5.15 13.83
CA GLY A 21 2.46 5.46 15.05
C GLY A 21 3.82 6.12 14.79
N LYS A 22 4.17 6.40 13.52
CA LYS A 22 5.32 7.22 13.12
C LYS A 22 4.83 8.58 12.59
N PRO A 23 5.46 9.70 12.97
CA PRO A 23 5.13 11.00 12.39
C PRO A 23 5.40 11.06 10.87
N LEU A 24 4.55 11.78 10.13
CA LEU A 24 4.72 11.98 8.68
C LEU A 24 6.10 12.51 8.31
N SER A 25 6.69 13.38 9.15
CA SER A 25 8.02 13.95 8.91
C SER A 25 9.13 12.90 8.96
N VAL A 26 9.01 11.90 9.84
CA VAL A 26 9.94 10.79 9.93
C VAL A 26 9.80 9.89 8.70
N ILE A 27 8.56 9.53 8.35
CA ILE A 27 8.29 8.70 7.16
C ILE A 27 8.79 9.39 5.89
N ALA A 28 8.51 10.69 5.73
CA ALA A 28 9.00 11.46 4.59
C ALA A 28 10.53 11.42 4.50
N LYS A 29 11.22 11.65 5.62
CA LYS A 29 12.69 11.59 5.68
C LYS A 29 13.21 10.21 5.29
N ASP A 30 12.63 9.14 5.82
CA ASP A 30 13.03 7.77 5.50
C ASP A 30 12.76 7.43 4.02
N MET A 31 11.70 8.01 3.45
CA MET A 31 11.40 7.95 2.01
C MET A 31 12.28 8.88 1.16
N GLY A 32 13.16 9.70 1.75
CA GLY A 32 14.02 10.65 1.02
C GLY A 32 13.30 11.90 0.52
N TYR A 33 12.17 12.27 1.14
CA TYR A 33 11.36 13.43 0.82
C TYR A 33 11.35 14.45 1.96
N SER A 34 11.03 15.71 1.62
CA SER A 34 10.58 16.65 2.65
C SER A 34 9.13 16.32 3.08
N PRO A 35 8.70 16.66 4.30
CA PRO A 35 7.34 16.40 4.75
C PRO A 35 6.27 17.02 3.84
N SER A 36 6.52 18.23 3.33
CA SER A 36 5.63 18.91 2.39
C SER A 36 5.57 18.22 1.04
N ASP A 37 6.67 17.60 0.59
CA ASP A 37 6.71 16.91 -0.69
C ASP A 37 5.92 15.61 -0.67
N LEU A 38 6.09 14.79 0.38
CA LEU A 38 5.29 13.59 0.59
C LEU A 38 3.80 13.94 0.73
N SER A 39 3.47 14.99 1.49
CA SER A 39 2.09 15.48 1.61
C SER A 39 1.48 15.88 0.26
N ARG A 40 2.21 16.60 -0.59
CA ARG A 40 1.75 16.99 -1.94
C ARG A 40 1.56 15.79 -2.86
N LYS A 41 2.50 14.84 -2.85
CA LYS A 41 2.38 13.57 -3.58
C LYS A 41 1.11 12.80 -3.18
N LEU A 42 0.86 12.70 -1.87
CA LEU A 42 -0.34 12.04 -1.33
C LEU A 42 -1.62 12.81 -1.59
N ALA A 43 -1.61 14.15 -1.66
CA ALA A 43 -2.78 14.97 -1.98
C ALA A 43 -3.12 14.94 -3.49
N GLN A 44 -2.12 14.70 -4.36
CA GLN A 44 -2.27 14.54 -5.81
C GLN A 44 -3.03 15.68 -6.50
N ASN A 45 -2.68 16.93 -6.19
CA ASN A 45 -3.27 18.11 -6.80
C ASN A 45 -3.17 18.04 -8.34
N PRO A 46 -4.27 18.25 -9.11
CA PRO A 46 -4.25 18.18 -10.57
C PRO A 46 -3.22 19.09 -11.25
N ARG A 47 -2.87 20.21 -10.62
CA ARG A 47 -1.88 21.19 -11.11
C ARG A 47 -0.46 20.91 -10.63
N ASP A 48 -0.25 19.81 -9.90
CA ASP A 48 1.04 19.37 -9.42
C ASP A 48 1.54 18.18 -10.26
N SER A 49 2.78 18.25 -10.72
CA SER A 49 3.43 17.16 -11.43
C SER A 49 3.91 16.06 -10.49
N ARG A 50 3.99 16.33 -9.19
CA ARG A 50 4.48 15.37 -8.19
C ARG A 50 3.43 14.32 -7.89
N ARG A 51 3.56 13.18 -8.56
CA ARG A 51 2.71 12.01 -8.36
C ARG A 51 3.31 11.10 -7.30
N PHE A 52 2.41 10.46 -6.54
CA PHE A 52 2.73 9.28 -5.75
C PHE A 52 2.75 8.08 -6.70
N THR A 53 3.92 7.49 -6.91
CA THR A 53 4.16 6.42 -7.87
C THR A 53 4.05 5.02 -7.23
N LEU A 54 4.18 3.95 -8.03
CA LEU A 54 4.28 2.60 -7.47
C LEU A 54 5.61 2.38 -6.74
N ASP A 55 6.70 2.96 -7.23
CA ASP A 55 7.99 2.96 -6.52
C ASP A 55 7.88 3.64 -5.16
N ASP A 56 7.10 4.73 -5.07
CA ASP A 56 6.80 5.40 -3.80
C ASP A 56 5.99 4.49 -2.85
N LEU A 57 5.07 3.68 -3.39
CA LEU A 57 4.32 2.70 -2.61
C LEU A 57 5.24 1.59 -2.08
N GLU A 58 6.10 1.04 -2.92
CA GLU A 58 7.08 0.02 -2.49
C GLU A 58 8.00 0.57 -1.41
N LYS A 59 8.54 1.78 -1.62
CA LYS A 59 9.39 2.46 -0.64
C LYS A 59 8.64 2.73 0.65
N TYR A 60 7.38 3.16 0.58
CA TYR A 60 6.52 3.35 1.74
C TYR A 60 6.40 2.06 2.56
N MET A 61 6.11 0.93 1.91
CA MET A 61 5.99 -0.37 2.58
C MET A 61 7.31 -0.81 3.21
N GLN A 62 8.44 -0.56 2.53
CA GLN A 62 9.77 -0.89 3.05
C GLN A 62 10.12 -0.09 4.30
N VAL A 63 9.88 1.23 4.32
CA VAL A 63 10.27 2.09 5.47
C VAL A 63 9.29 2.01 6.65
N THR A 64 8.02 1.76 6.37
CA THR A 64 6.98 1.70 7.40
C THR A 64 6.73 0.29 7.91
N GLY A 65 6.97 -0.74 7.09
CA GLY A 65 6.54 -2.11 7.35
C GLY A 65 5.03 -2.33 7.15
N ASP A 66 4.29 -1.31 6.69
CA ASP A 66 2.84 -1.37 6.51
C ASP A 66 2.47 -2.08 5.20
N THR A 67 2.01 -3.32 5.30
CA THR A 67 1.54 -4.12 4.16
C THR A 67 0.04 -3.98 3.89
N LYS A 68 -0.70 -3.20 4.69
CA LYS A 68 -2.13 -2.99 4.48
C LYS A 68 -2.50 -2.45 3.09
N PRO A 69 -1.69 -1.62 2.39
CA PRO A 69 -2.02 -1.20 1.04
C PRO A 69 -2.19 -2.36 0.06
N VAL A 70 -1.42 -3.45 0.24
CA VAL A 70 -1.56 -4.68 -0.57
C VAL A 70 -2.89 -5.36 -0.25
N LEU A 71 -3.24 -5.50 1.02
CA LEU A 71 -4.51 -6.10 1.43
C LEU A 71 -5.70 -5.27 0.92
N TYR A 72 -5.62 -3.95 0.98
CA TYR A 72 -6.61 -3.06 0.39
C TYR A 72 -6.79 -3.30 -1.11
N LEU A 73 -5.69 -3.48 -1.88
CA LEU A 73 -5.78 -3.78 -3.31
C LEU A 73 -6.40 -5.16 -3.58
N VAL A 74 -6.03 -6.17 -2.77
CA VAL A 74 -6.62 -7.50 -2.83
C VAL A 74 -8.13 -7.43 -2.56
N GLU A 75 -8.55 -6.79 -1.47
CA GLU A 75 -9.98 -6.62 -1.16
C GLU A 75 -10.70 -5.84 -2.26
N LYS A 76 -10.09 -4.78 -2.80
CA LYS A 76 -10.73 -3.95 -3.81
C LYS A 76 -10.95 -4.66 -5.16
N TYR A 77 -9.98 -5.44 -5.60
CA TYR A 77 -9.98 -6.01 -6.95
C TYR A 77 -10.28 -7.50 -6.99
N LEU A 78 -10.05 -8.24 -5.89
CA LEU A 78 -10.23 -9.68 -5.83
C LEU A 78 -11.44 -10.12 -4.99
N ALA A 79 -12.09 -9.24 -4.21
CA ALA A 79 -13.26 -9.63 -3.41
C ALA A 79 -14.49 -10.07 -4.22
N GLY A 80 -14.55 -9.73 -5.51
CA GLY A 80 -15.60 -10.17 -6.43
C GLY A 80 -15.21 -11.37 -7.30
N GLU A 81 -14.00 -11.92 -7.16
CA GLU A 81 -13.61 -13.13 -7.88
C GLU A 81 -14.37 -14.35 -7.34
N ASN A 82 -14.51 -15.38 -8.20
CA ASN A 82 -15.06 -16.65 -7.77
C ASN A 82 -14.22 -17.21 -6.61
N PRO A 83 -14.83 -17.58 -5.47
CA PRO A 83 -14.11 -18.11 -4.31
C PRO A 83 -13.13 -19.25 -4.67
N ALA A 84 -13.51 -20.12 -5.61
CA ALA A 84 -12.65 -21.23 -6.04
C ALA A 84 -11.36 -20.77 -6.76
N ASP A 85 -11.42 -19.68 -7.53
CA ASP A 85 -10.23 -19.11 -8.19
C ASP A 85 -9.31 -18.43 -7.20
N LEU A 86 -9.87 -17.74 -6.19
CA LEU A 86 -9.12 -17.11 -5.12
C LEU A 86 -8.41 -18.17 -4.25
N GLU A 87 -9.11 -19.23 -3.87
CA GLU A 87 -8.55 -20.38 -3.13
C GLU A 87 -7.39 -21.03 -3.90
N ARG A 88 -7.54 -21.24 -5.22
CA ARG A 88 -6.47 -21.77 -6.06
C ARG A 88 -5.25 -20.86 -6.05
N ARG A 89 -5.42 -19.55 -6.23
CA ARG A 89 -4.32 -18.56 -6.18
C ARG A 89 -3.63 -18.54 -4.82
N ILE A 90 -4.39 -18.64 -3.73
CA ILE A 90 -3.82 -18.74 -2.37
C ILE A 90 -2.99 -20.01 -2.22
N ALA A 91 -3.48 -21.16 -2.70
CA ALA A 91 -2.74 -22.42 -2.66
C ALA A 91 -1.42 -22.35 -3.47
N GLU A 92 -1.44 -21.72 -4.65
CA GLU A 92 -0.23 -21.47 -5.45
C GLU A 92 0.79 -20.58 -4.71
N LEU A 93 0.35 -19.52 -4.06
CA LEU A 93 1.21 -18.65 -3.26
C LEU A 93 1.82 -19.38 -2.06
N GLN A 94 1.03 -20.21 -1.36
CA GLN A 94 1.52 -21.05 -0.27
C GLN A 94 2.57 -22.07 -0.73
N ALA A 95 2.36 -22.68 -1.90
CA ALA A 95 3.33 -23.61 -2.48
C ALA A 95 4.66 -22.92 -2.82
N LYS A 96 4.60 -21.73 -3.44
CA LYS A 96 5.80 -20.91 -3.71
C LYS A 96 6.55 -20.54 -2.43
N LEU A 97 5.82 -20.13 -1.38
CA LEU A 97 6.44 -19.80 -0.09
C LEU A 97 7.19 -21.00 0.50
N LYS A 98 6.56 -22.20 0.51
CA LYS A 98 7.21 -23.43 0.97
C LYS A 98 8.47 -23.76 0.17
N ALA A 99 8.42 -23.58 -1.16
CA ALA A 99 9.58 -23.81 -2.03
C ALA A 99 10.73 -22.83 -1.73
N SER A 100 10.43 -21.55 -1.51
CA SER A 100 11.42 -20.53 -1.15
C SER A 100 12.03 -20.72 0.25
N GLN A 101 11.32 -21.40 1.16
CA GLN A 101 11.81 -21.73 2.50
C GLN A 101 12.67 -23.01 2.55
N ALA A 102 12.59 -23.85 1.52
CA ALA A 102 13.35 -25.10 1.40
C ALA A 102 14.65 -24.95 0.59
N ALA A 103 14.89 -23.77 0.00
CA ALA A 103 16.09 -23.40 -0.74
C ALA A 103 17.02 -22.53 0.13
#